data_AF-G2DFR2-F1
#
_entry.id   AF-G2DFR2-F1
#
_cell.length_a   1.000
_cell.length_b   1.000
_cell.length_c   1.000
_cell.angle_alpha   90.00
_cell.angle_beta   90.00
_cell.angle_gamma   90.00
#
_symmetry.space_group_name_H-M   'P 1'
#
loop_
_entity.id
_entity.type
_entity.pdbx_description
1 polymer ?
#
loop_
_entity_poly.entity_id
_entity_poly.type
_entity_poly.pdbx_seq_one_letter_code
_entity_poly.pdbx_strand_id
1 'polypeptide(L)'
;MRLVWRAAKEIRGRKRRRRWSKVWMLGLLLGVVGGASWWLAPLIGPLKLESQQLHVVPELPVSAETMESGEQPQHEAGPLDSRAEGDGSEASLSEHISQTDDGEWAAHARLFALWGFSLTDGLALQPCEYAKELGLRCFTDVAGWEDLERLNRPALLYLNVAGEKRYLLLKALHGEQAIVDYGAGERAVLRSEIAPLWRGEFTMLWRPHAGEALIGPGSDGPLVTWLRRRLALSNGIKLSADGVSQQFDEELGVQLREYQLRTGLKPDGVAGQKTQIQLNNLQLMVGTPTLTGVSLVEGE
;
A
#
# COMPACT_ATOMS: atom_id res chain seq x y z
N MET A 1 -45.66 26.93 44.35
CA MET A 1 -44.58 26.41 43.48
C MET A 1 -43.81 25.34 44.23
N ARG A 2 -44.15 24.06 43.99
CA ARG A 2 -43.38 22.86 44.36
C ARG A 2 -44.21 21.67 43.86
N LEU A 3 -43.76 21.00 42.82
CA LEU A 3 -44.31 19.70 42.41
C LEU A 3 -43.14 18.76 42.19
N VAL A 4 -43.21 17.68 42.94
CA VAL A 4 -42.20 16.65 43.16
C VAL A 4 -42.41 15.51 42.18
N TRP A 5 -41.29 15.08 41.61
CA TRP A 5 -40.99 13.79 40.98
C TRP A 5 -41.87 12.57 41.35
N ARG A 6 -42.26 11.74 40.35
CA ARG A 6 -41.65 10.41 40.04
C ARG A 6 -42.51 9.55 39.08
N ALA A 7 -41.84 9.11 38.01
CA ALA A 7 -41.70 7.75 37.43
C ALA A 7 -42.90 6.82 37.09
N ALA A 8 -42.87 6.41 35.82
CA ALA A 8 -42.90 5.03 35.26
C ALA A 8 -44.17 4.15 35.35
N LYS A 9 -44.65 3.71 34.17
CA LYS A 9 -45.36 2.43 34.02
C LYS A 9 -45.11 1.79 32.66
N GLU A 10 -44.81 0.50 32.73
CA GLU A 10 -44.49 -0.48 31.69
C GLU A 10 -45.53 -0.57 30.56
N ILE A 11 -45.06 -0.92 29.34
CA ILE A 11 -45.91 -1.56 28.32
C ILE A 11 -45.43 -3.00 28.14
N ARG A 12 -46.31 -3.94 28.52
CA ARG A 12 -46.11 -5.37 28.47
C ARG A 12 -47.05 -5.98 27.42
N GLY A 13 -46.48 -6.66 26.43
CA GLY A 13 -46.97 -7.94 25.92
C GLY A 13 -47.87 -7.97 24.67
N ARG A 14 -47.45 -8.78 23.69
CA ARG A 14 -48.28 -9.85 23.11
C ARG A 14 -47.44 -11.08 22.76
N LYS A 15 -47.86 -12.24 23.28
CA LYS A 15 -47.34 -13.60 23.08
C LYS A 15 -48.17 -14.36 22.02
N ARG A 16 -47.52 -15.18 21.19
CA ARG A 16 -47.87 -16.57 20.75
C ARG A 16 -47.08 -16.87 19.45
N ARG A 17 -46.58 -18.07 19.14
CA ARG A 17 -47.00 -19.41 19.54
C ARG A 17 -45.85 -20.43 19.37
N ARG A 18 -45.82 -21.33 20.33
CA ARG A 18 -45.06 -22.57 20.55
C ARG A 18 -45.21 -23.59 19.40
N ARG A 19 -44.10 -24.17 18.93
CA ARG A 19 -44.05 -25.54 18.37
C ARG A 19 -42.85 -26.27 18.96
N TRP A 20 -43.14 -27.09 19.96
CA TRP A 20 -42.27 -28.17 20.42
C TRP A 20 -42.54 -29.39 19.55
N SER A 21 -41.50 -30.01 19.01
CA SER A 21 -41.48 -31.46 18.81
C SER A 21 -40.21 -31.99 19.49
N LYS A 22 -40.45 -32.69 20.60
CA LYS A 22 -39.48 -33.49 21.33
C LYS A 22 -39.15 -34.72 20.49
N VAL A 23 -37.87 -35.09 20.38
CA VAL A 23 -37.42 -36.47 20.62
C VAL A 23 -36.04 -36.40 21.25
N TRP A 24 -35.98 -36.81 22.52
CA TRP A 24 -34.78 -37.25 23.21
C TRP A 24 -34.67 -38.76 23.01
N MET A 25 -33.48 -39.30 22.72
CA MET A 25 -32.95 -40.60 23.16
C MET A 25 -31.46 -40.61 22.78
N LEU A 26 -30.55 -40.35 23.73
CA LEU A 26 -29.82 -41.33 24.56
C LEU A 26 -28.48 -41.73 23.92
N GLY A 27 -27.37 -41.33 24.57
CA GLY A 27 -26.01 -41.61 24.13
C GLY A 27 -25.53 -43.02 24.45
N LEU A 28 -24.69 -43.57 23.57
CA LEU A 28 -23.57 -44.45 23.89
C LEU A 28 -22.79 -44.75 22.60
N LEU A 29 -21.59 -44.18 22.45
CA LEU A 29 -20.43 -44.78 21.77
C LEU A 29 -19.25 -43.78 21.83
N LEU A 30 -18.60 -43.77 22.99
CA LEU A 30 -17.19 -43.41 23.11
C LEU A 30 -16.38 -44.65 22.76
N GLY A 31 -15.43 -44.50 21.83
CA GLY A 31 -14.39 -45.49 21.55
C GLY A 31 -14.36 -45.92 20.10
N VAL A 32 -13.44 -45.34 19.31
CA VAL A 32 -12.50 -46.06 18.41
C VAL A 32 -11.57 -45.12 17.60
N VAL A 33 -11.79 -43.81 17.47
CA VAL A 33 -10.86 -42.95 16.66
C VAL A 33 -9.85 -42.16 17.50
N GLY A 34 -9.42 -42.70 18.63
CA GLY A 34 -8.37 -42.12 19.50
C GLY A 34 -7.01 -42.81 19.42
N GLY A 35 -6.81 -43.73 18.46
CA GLY A 35 -5.68 -44.67 18.48
C GLY A 35 -4.81 -44.74 17.23
N ALA A 36 -4.95 -43.82 16.27
CA ALA A 36 -4.26 -43.95 14.97
C ALA A 36 -3.50 -42.68 14.50
N SER A 37 -3.19 -41.74 15.40
CA SER A 37 -2.46 -40.50 15.02
C SER A 37 -1.19 -40.26 15.85
N TRP A 38 -0.64 -41.31 16.46
CA TRP A 38 0.61 -41.28 17.24
C TRP A 38 1.68 -42.26 16.72
N TRP A 39 1.60 -42.66 15.45
CA TRP A 39 2.50 -43.64 14.83
C TRP A 39 3.16 -43.15 13.52
N LEU A 40 3.20 -41.84 13.27
CA LEU A 40 3.83 -41.23 12.08
C LEU A 40 4.80 -40.06 12.39
N ALA A 41 5.33 -40.00 13.62
CA ALA A 41 6.46 -39.16 13.98
C ALA A 41 7.54 -40.10 14.56
N PRO A 42 8.50 -40.59 13.74
CA PRO A 42 9.64 -39.76 13.37
C PRO A 42 10.23 -40.08 11.97
N LEU A 43 10.15 -39.16 11.03
CA LEU A 43 10.92 -39.24 9.75
C LEU A 43 11.68 -37.95 9.42
N ILE A 44 11.72 -37.00 10.35
CA ILE A 44 12.51 -35.78 10.20
C ILE A 44 13.48 -35.74 11.38
N GLY A 45 14.64 -36.38 11.20
CA GLY A 45 15.79 -36.17 12.07
C GLY A 45 16.25 -34.70 11.98
N PRO A 46 16.91 -34.16 13.00
CA PRO A 46 17.36 -32.78 12.98
C PRO A 46 18.36 -32.57 11.83
N LEU A 47 18.06 -31.61 10.95
CA LEU A 47 18.99 -31.14 9.94
C LEU A 47 20.21 -30.57 10.65
N LYS A 48 21.33 -31.29 10.57
CA LYS A 48 22.65 -30.86 11.00
C LYS A 48 23.11 -29.82 9.98
N LEU A 49 22.92 -28.53 10.30
CA LEU A 49 23.56 -27.47 9.52
C LEU A 49 25.07 -27.54 9.77
N GLU A 50 25.77 -28.20 8.86
CA GLU A 50 27.22 -28.16 8.73
C GLU A 50 27.61 -26.72 8.41
N SER A 51 28.17 -26.01 9.38
CA SER A 51 28.66 -24.65 9.22
C SER A 51 29.89 -24.67 8.32
N GLN A 52 29.71 -24.39 7.03
CA GLN A 52 30.85 -24.11 6.15
C GLN A 52 31.52 -22.83 6.63
N GLN A 53 32.72 -22.99 7.19
CA GLN A 53 33.62 -21.90 7.51
C GLN A 53 33.98 -21.17 6.20
N LEU A 54 33.57 -19.90 6.10
CA LEU A 54 34.00 -19.02 5.02
C LEU A 54 35.53 -18.93 5.04
N HIS A 55 36.16 -19.40 3.97
CA HIS A 55 37.58 -19.22 3.72
C HIS A 55 37.84 -17.72 3.52
N VAL A 56 38.57 -17.13 4.45
CA VAL A 56 39.10 -15.76 4.33
C VAL A 56 40.21 -15.80 3.27
N VAL A 57 39.97 -15.15 2.14
CA VAL A 57 40.97 -14.91 1.10
C VAL A 57 41.90 -13.80 1.60
N PRO A 58 43.23 -13.98 1.59
CA PRO A 58 44.16 -12.94 2.01
C PRO A 58 44.22 -11.81 0.97
N GLU A 59 44.15 -10.57 1.45
CA GLU A 59 44.39 -9.35 0.66
C GLU A 59 45.79 -9.35 0.05
N LEU A 60 45.85 -9.05 -1.26
CA LEU A 60 47.09 -8.70 -1.94
C LEU A 60 47.40 -7.20 -1.71
N PRO A 61 48.68 -6.81 -1.57
CA PRO A 61 49.05 -5.45 -1.25
C PRO A 61 48.93 -4.54 -2.48
N VAL A 62 48.17 -3.45 -2.33
CA VAL A 62 48.18 -2.32 -3.26
C VAL A 62 49.51 -1.58 -3.10
N SER A 63 50.37 -1.68 -4.10
CA SER A 63 51.53 -0.80 -4.24
C SER A 63 51.05 0.58 -4.66
N ALA A 64 51.41 1.57 -3.84
CA ALA A 64 51.29 2.97 -4.16
C ALA A 64 52.40 3.35 -5.15
N GLU A 65 52.03 3.83 -6.34
CA GLU A 65 52.90 4.67 -7.14
C GLU A 65 52.25 6.06 -7.25
N THR A 66 53.02 7.02 -6.72
CA THR A 66 52.87 8.46 -6.89
C THR A 66 53.66 8.87 -8.14
N MET A 67 53.32 10.04 -8.70
CA MET A 67 53.91 10.78 -9.85
C MET A 67 53.00 10.67 -11.08
N GLU A 68 52.68 11.72 -11.83
CA GLU A 68 53.30 13.04 -11.96
C GLU A 68 52.29 14.00 -12.61
N SER A 69 52.50 15.29 -12.34
CA SER A 69 51.85 16.41 -12.98
C SER A 69 52.25 16.49 -14.47
N GLY A 70 51.28 16.73 -15.35
CA GLY A 70 51.52 16.84 -16.79
C GLY A 70 50.40 17.62 -17.49
N GLU A 71 50.58 18.94 -17.51
CA GLU A 71 50.28 19.89 -18.58
C GLU A 71 49.05 19.68 -19.49
N GLN A 72 48.10 20.62 -19.40
CA GLN A 72 47.06 20.87 -20.39
C GLN A 72 47.63 21.24 -21.78
N PRO A 73 46.97 20.77 -22.85
CA PRO A 73 46.85 21.56 -24.07
C PRO A 73 45.42 22.05 -24.23
N GLN A 74 45.28 23.36 -24.35
CA GLN A 74 44.09 24.04 -24.82
C GLN A 74 43.79 23.58 -26.26
N HIS A 75 42.60 23.02 -26.47
CA HIS A 75 42.03 22.87 -27.81
C HIS A 75 40.85 23.82 -27.97
N GLU A 76 41.11 24.82 -28.80
CA GLU A 76 40.21 25.78 -29.37
C GLU A 76 39.20 25.04 -30.27
N ALA A 77 37.93 25.03 -29.88
CA ALA A 77 36.83 24.55 -30.70
C ALA A 77 35.83 25.71 -30.89
N GLY A 78 35.64 26.09 -32.15
CA GLY A 78 34.72 27.15 -32.56
C GLY A 78 33.24 26.84 -32.21
N PRO A 79 32.34 27.82 -32.38
CA PRO A 79 30.95 27.68 -31.97
C PRO A 79 30.23 26.75 -32.94
N LEU A 80 30.06 25.49 -32.52
CA LEU A 80 29.12 24.56 -33.13
C LEU A 80 27.73 24.90 -32.59
N ASP A 81 26.96 25.54 -33.48
CA ASP A 81 25.51 25.61 -33.47
C ASP A 81 24.95 24.19 -33.25
N SER A 82 24.60 23.88 -32.00
CA SER A 82 23.90 22.64 -31.64
C SER A 82 22.44 22.98 -31.40
N ARG A 83 21.72 23.24 -32.50
CA ARG A 83 20.32 22.85 -32.59
C ARG A 83 20.26 21.34 -32.42
N ALA A 84 20.04 20.91 -31.18
CA ALA A 84 19.59 19.55 -30.91
C ALA A 84 18.13 19.45 -31.40
N GLU A 85 17.98 19.26 -32.71
CA GLU A 85 16.79 18.69 -33.31
C GLU A 85 16.76 17.22 -32.93
N GLY A 86 16.10 16.92 -31.81
CA GLY A 86 15.66 15.57 -31.47
C GLY A 86 14.44 15.23 -32.32
N ASP A 87 14.66 14.90 -33.59
CA ASP A 87 13.69 14.21 -34.43
C ASP A 87 13.99 12.71 -34.41
N GLY A 88 13.24 12.01 -33.56
CA GLY A 88 13.05 10.58 -33.59
C GLY A 88 11.59 10.35 -33.23
N SER A 89 10.77 10.07 -34.24
CA SER A 89 9.32 9.85 -34.16
C SER A 89 8.94 8.69 -33.23
N GLU A 90 9.02 8.89 -31.92
CA GLU A 90 8.24 8.17 -30.92
C GLU A 90 6.84 8.80 -30.91
N ALA A 91 5.81 8.05 -31.31
CA ALA A 91 4.44 8.53 -31.21
C ALA A 91 4.17 8.97 -29.77
N SER A 92 3.65 10.20 -29.63
CA SER A 92 3.41 10.82 -28.32
C SER A 92 2.60 9.88 -27.42
N LEU A 93 2.88 9.87 -26.10
CA LEU A 93 2.11 9.07 -25.13
C LEU A 93 0.58 9.24 -25.30
N SER A 94 0.12 10.46 -25.61
CA SER A 94 -1.29 10.75 -25.93
C SER A 94 -1.84 9.99 -27.14
N GLU A 95 -1.04 9.82 -28.20
CA GLU A 95 -1.45 9.09 -29.39
C GLU A 95 -1.59 7.59 -29.08
N HIS A 96 -0.62 7.02 -28.36
CA HIS A 96 -0.68 5.63 -27.94
C HIS A 96 -1.90 5.34 -27.05
N ILE A 97 -2.17 6.20 -26.06
CA ILE A 97 -3.32 6.04 -25.17
C ILE A 97 -4.64 6.16 -25.95
N SER A 98 -4.72 7.08 -26.91
CA SER A 98 -5.94 7.28 -27.72
C SER A 98 -6.31 6.04 -28.56
N GLN A 99 -5.32 5.24 -28.95
CA GLN A 99 -5.51 4.02 -29.75
C GLN A 99 -5.93 2.81 -28.91
N THR A 100 -5.83 2.89 -27.58
CA THR A 100 -6.30 1.81 -26.69
C THR A 100 -7.78 1.94 -26.39
N ASP A 101 -8.47 0.82 -26.20
CA ASP A 101 -9.85 0.77 -25.71
C ASP A 101 -9.88 0.16 -24.30
N ASP A 102 -9.15 0.80 -23.37
CA ASP A 102 -9.11 0.37 -21.98
C ASP A 102 -10.16 1.12 -21.15
N GLY A 103 -11.23 0.41 -20.80
CA GLY A 103 -12.33 0.92 -19.98
C GLY A 103 -12.00 0.92 -18.48
N GLU A 104 -12.82 1.63 -17.69
CA GLU A 104 -12.64 1.78 -16.24
C GLU A 104 -12.51 0.44 -15.51
N TRP A 105 -13.31 -0.56 -15.89
CA TRP A 105 -13.30 -1.89 -15.29
C TRP A 105 -11.97 -2.60 -15.53
N ALA A 106 -11.50 -2.64 -16.77
CA ALA A 106 -10.22 -3.27 -17.14
C ALA A 106 -9.05 -2.57 -16.45
N ALA A 107 -9.09 -1.24 -16.35
CA ALA A 107 -8.09 -0.45 -15.65
C ALA A 107 -8.04 -0.78 -14.14
N HIS A 108 -9.19 -0.91 -13.48
CA HIS A 108 -9.26 -1.38 -12.10
C HIS A 108 -8.81 -2.84 -11.97
N ALA A 109 -9.16 -3.72 -12.91
CA ALA A 109 -8.71 -5.11 -12.91
C ALA A 109 -7.18 -5.21 -12.88
N ARG A 110 -6.49 -4.38 -13.66
CA ARG A 110 -5.02 -4.28 -13.65
C ARG A 110 -4.49 -3.77 -12.30
N LEU A 111 -5.15 -2.78 -11.67
CA LEU A 111 -4.78 -2.32 -10.32
C LEU A 111 -4.96 -3.42 -9.26
N PHE A 112 -6.06 -4.18 -9.30
CA PHE A 112 -6.32 -5.30 -8.38
C PHE A 112 -5.32 -6.46 -8.57
N ALA A 113 -4.90 -6.71 -9.81
CA ALA A 113 -3.92 -7.74 -10.12
C ALA A 113 -2.58 -7.50 -9.40
N LEU A 114 -2.16 -6.24 -9.22
CA LEU A 114 -0.97 -5.90 -8.43
C LEU A 114 -1.08 -6.36 -6.96
N TRP A 115 -2.31 -6.40 -6.43
CA TRP A 115 -2.60 -6.87 -5.08
C TRP A 115 -2.85 -8.38 -5.01
N GLY A 116 -2.67 -9.12 -6.11
CA GLY A 116 -2.89 -10.56 -6.20
C GLY A 116 -4.35 -10.97 -6.33
N PHE A 117 -5.24 -10.05 -6.71
CA PHE A 117 -6.67 -10.31 -6.86
C PHE A 117 -7.13 -10.18 -8.32
N SER A 118 -8.03 -11.06 -8.74
CA SER A 118 -8.67 -10.98 -10.06
C SER A 118 -10.06 -10.37 -9.91
N LEU A 119 -10.32 -9.28 -10.63
CA LEU A 119 -11.68 -8.79 -10.85
C LEU A 119 -12.31 -9.66 -11.95
N THR A 120 -13.19 -10.59 -11.57
CA THR A 120 -13.96 -11.38 -12.53
C THR A 120 -15.16 -10.60 -13.03
N ASP A 121 -15.38 -10.64 -14.34
CA ASP A 121 -16.57 -10.08 -14.99
C ASP A 121 -17.85 -10.67 -14.40
N GLY A 122 -18.88 -9.84 -14.27
CA GLY A 122 -20.18 -10.25 -13.72
C GLY A 122 -20.35 -10.06 -12.21
N LEU A 123 -19.36 -9.46 -11.51
CA LEU A 123 -19.59 -8.92 -10.18
C LEU A 123 -20.58 -7.73 -10.29
N ALA A 124 -21.70 -7.81 -9.57
CA ALA A 124 -22.67 -6.71 -9.49
C ALA A 124 -22.14 -5.49 -8.71
N LEU A 125 -20.95 -5.60 -8.11
CA LEU A 125 -20.33 -4.57 -7.28
C LEU A 125 -19.33 -3.74 -8.09
N GLN A 126 -19.37 -2.43 -7.89
CA GLN A 126 -18.33 -1.53 -8.39
C GLN A 126 -16.96 -1.91 -7.79
N PRO A 127 -15.83 -1.69 -8.51
CA PRO A 127 -14.51 -2.11 -8.06
C PRO A 127 -14.18 -1.70 -6.61
N CYS A 128 -14.46 -0.46 -6.23
CA CYS A 128 -14.16 0.04 -4.88
C CYS A 128 -15.06 -0.54 -3.77
N GLU A 129 -16.25 -1.02 -4.09
CA GLU A 129 -17.07 -1.79 -3.14
C GLU A 129 -16.51 -3.20 -3.01
N TYR A 130 -16.14 -3.83 -4.12
CA TYR A 130 -15.49 -5.14 -4.10
C TYR A 130 -14.15 -5.15 -3.34
N ALA A 131 -13.37 -4.07 -3.42
CA ALA A 131 -12.15 -3.90 -2.63
C ALA A 131 -12.40 -4.13 -1.13
N LYS A 132 -13.57 -3.74 -0.61
CA LYS A 132 -13.88 -3.85 0.82
C LYS A 132 -13.98 -5.29 1.30
N GLU A 133 -14.55 -6.16 0.47
CA GLU A 133 -14.68 -7.61 0.71
C GLU A 133 -13.30 -8.30 0.78
N LEU A 134 -12.31 -7.73 0.09
CA LEU A 134 -10.92 -8.22 0.10
C LEU A 134 -10.08 -7.62 1.24
N GLY A 135 -10.70 -6.87 2.16
CA GLY A 135 -9.98 -6.14 3.21
C GLY A 135 -9.13 -4.97 2.68
N LEU A 136 -9.35 -4.54 1.44
CA LEU A 136 -8.76 -3.35 0.85
C LEU A 136 -9.75 -2.19 0.91
N ARG A 137 -9.26 -0.99 0.58
CA ARG A 137 -10.06 0.21 0.38
C ARG A 137 -9.50 0.95 -0.83
N CYS A 138 -10.39 1.56 -1.61
CA CYS A 138 -9.98 2.60 -2.53
C CYS A 138 -9.66 3.89 -1.74
N PHE A 139 -8.66 4.61 -2.21
CA PHE A 139 -8.42 6.01 -1.88
C PHE A 139 -8.41 6.80 -3.18
N THR A 140 -9.36 7.71 -3.33
CA THR A 140 -9.52 8.57 -4.50
C THR A 140 -9.35 10.01 -4.03
N ASP A 141 -8.42 10.73 -4.65
CA ASP A 141 -8.06 12.09 -4.26
C ASP A 141 -7.45 12.83 -5.46
N VAL A 142 -7.12 14.12 -5.26
CA VAL A 142 -6.31 14.92 -6.17
C VAL A 142 -4.97 15.19 -5.51
N ALA A 143 -3.88 14.78 -6.17
CA ALA A 143 -2.53 14.91 -5.64
C ALA A 143 -1.50 15.18 -6.73
N GLY A 144 -0.38 15.80 -6.35
CA GLY A 144 0.80 15.90 -7.20
C GLY A 144 1.71 14.69 -7.08
N TRP A 145 2.79 14.67 -7.87
CA TRP A 145 3.75 13.56 -7.86
C TRP A 145 4.41 13.30 -6.51
N GLU A 146 4.83 14.34 -5.78
CA GLU A 146 5.45 14.18 -4.46
C GLU A 146 4.51 13.50 -3.45
N ASP A 147 3.20 13.77 -3.57
CA ASP A 147 2.20 13.11 -2.74
C ASP A 147 2.06 11.64 -3.09
N LEU A 148 2.08 11.28 -4.39
CA LEU A 148 2.08 9.89 -4.83
C LEU A 148 3.34 9.15 -4.35
N GLU A 149 4.51 9.79 -4.41
CA GLU A 149 5.76 9.27 -3.84
C GLU A 149 5.64 9.02 -2.33
N ARG A 150 5.10 9.98 -1.57
CA ARG A 150 4.86 9.84 -0.13
C ARG A 150 3.85 8.74 0.20
N LEU A 151 2.80 8.59 -0.60
CA LEU A 151 1.80 7.52 -0.45
C LEU A 151 2.42 6.15 -0.79
N ASN A 152 3.33 6.12 -1.76
CA ASN A 152 4.08 4.95 -2.20
C ASN A 152 3.19 3.74 -2.51
N ARG A 153 2.11 3.96 -3.28
CA ARG A 153 1.22 2.89 -3.76
C ARG A 153 1.00 3.04 -5.25
N PRO A 154 0.94 1.93 -6.01
CA PRO A 154 0.43 1.96 -7.37
C PRO A 154 -0.94 2.61 -7.44
N ALA A 155 -1.13 3.43 -8.47
CA ALA A 155 -2.29 4.29 -8.60
C ALA A 155 -2.80 4.29 -10.03
N LEU A 156 -4.11 4.31 -10.18
CA LEU A 156 -4.78 4.56 -11.44
C LEU A 156 -4.93 6.07 -11.62
N LEU A 157 -4.18 6.65 -12.54
CA LEU A 157 -4.25 8.06 -12.89
C LEU A 157 -5.36 8.29 -13.90
N TYR A 158 -6.11 9.38 -13.71
CA TYR A 158 -7.16 9.79 -14.64
C TYR A 158 -6.62 10.89 -15.55
N LEU A 159 -6.44 10.53 -16.82
CA LEU A 159 -5.88 11.40 -17.84
C LEU A 159 -6.99 12.06 -18.64
N ASN A 160 -6.72 13.25 -19.16
CA ASN A 160 -7.52 13.90 -20.18
C ASN A 160 -6.74 13.88 -21.50
N VAL A 161 -7.20 13.08 -22.45
CA VAL A 161 -6.59 12.96 -23.78
C VAL A 161 -7.62 13.40 -24.80
N ALA A 162 -7.36 14.52 -25.49
CA ALA A 162 -8.28 15.12 -26.46
C ALA A 162 -9.72 15.34 -25.94
N GLY A 163 -9.89 15.60 -24.64
CA GLY A 163 -11.20 15.79 -24.00
C GLY A 163 -11.83 14.51 -23.45
N GLU A 164 -11.24 13.34 -23.70
CA GLU A 164 -11.71 12.05 -23.20
C GLU A 164 -10.98 11.64 -21.92
N LYS A 165 -11.72 11.06 -20.97
CA LYS A 165 -11.13 10.48 -19.77
C LYS A 165 -10.48 9.14 -20.13
N ARG A 166 -9.18 9.02 -19.87
CA ARG A 166 -8.39 7.80 -20.08
C ARG A 166 -7.74 7.36 -18.78
N TYR A 167 -7.34 6.10 -18.71
CA TYR A 167 -6.82 5.47 -17.51
C TYR A 167 -5.38 5.01 -17.71
N LEU A 168 -4.50 5.37 -16.79
CA LEU A 168 -3.10 4.94 -16.81
C LEU A 168 -2.73 4.40 -15.42
N LEU A 169 -2.35 3.12 -15.37
CA LEU A 169 -1.89 2.48 -14.13
C LEU A 169 -0.42 2.84 -13.93
N LEU A 170 -0.14 3.65 -12.92
CA LEU A 170 1.20 3.92 -12.44
C LEU A 170 1.64 2.77 -11.52
N LYS A 171 2.63 2.00 -11.95
CA LYS A 171 3.14 0.83 -11.24
C LYS A 171 4.39 1.14 -10.44
N ALA A 172 5.26 1.99 -10.96
CA ALA A 172 6.51 2.36 -10.32
C ALA A 172 6.94 3.79 -10.61
N LEU A 173 7.73 4.37 -9.72
CA LEU A 173 8.37 5.67 -9.88
C LEU A 173 9.84 5.58 -9.46
N HIS A 174 10.74 6.04 -10.34
CA HIS A 174 12.18 6.13 -10.13
C HIS A 174 12.68 7.48 -10.64
N GLY A 175 12.69 8.49 -9.76
CA GLY A 175 13.02 9.86 -10.14
C GLY A 175 12.03 10.40 -11.19
N GLU A 176 12.54 10.69 -12.38
CA GLU A 176 11.73 11.16 -13.51
C GLU A 176 11.07 10.04 -14.33
N GLN A 177 11.48 8.79 -14.15
CA GLN A 177 10.94 7.66 -14.88
C GLN A 177 9.76 7.01 -14.13
N ALA A 178 8.73 6.64 -14.89
CA ALA A 178 7.55 5.95 -14.42
C ALA A 178 7.37 4.64 -15.21
N ILE A 179 7.07 3.54 -14.51
CA ILE A 179 6.54 2.34 -15.16
C ILE A 179 5.03 2.42 -15.16
N VAL A 180 4.45 2.37 -16.35
CA VAL A 180 3.03 2.57 -16.58
C VAL A 180 2.45 1.44 -17.40
N ASP A 181 1.14 1.25 -17.29
CA ASP A 181 0.37 0.38 -18.17
C ASP A 181 -0.97 1.09 -18.48
N TYR A 182 -1.31 1.19 -19.75
CA TYR A 182 -2.55 1.80 -20.24
C TYR A 182 -3.35 0.85 -21.15
N GLY A 183 -3.22 -0.47 -20.92
CA GLY A 183 -3.95 -1.51 -21.65
C GLY A 183 -3.18 -2.08 -22.85
N ALA A 184 -1.97 -1.58 -23.10
CA ALA A 184 -1.06 -2.03 -24.16
C ALA A 184 0.22 -2.72 -23.62
N GLY A 185 0.20 -3.13 -22.34
CA GLY A 185 1.36 -3.67 -21.64
C GLY A 185 2.17 -2.61 -20.89
N GLU A 186 3.18 -3.07 -20.16
CA GLU A 186 4.06 -2.20 -19.37
C GLU A 186 5.01 -1.41 -20.26
N ARG A 187 5.19 -0.13 -19.95
CA ARG A 187 6.15 0.76 -20.60
C ARG A 187 6.81 1.69 -19.60
N ALA A 188 8.07 2.01 -19.85
CA ALA A 188 8.76 3.11 -19.17
C ALA A 188 8.46 4.42 -19.91
N VAL A 189 8.08 5.45 -19.16
CA VAL A 189 7.82 6.81 -19.69
C VAL A 189 8.37 7.83 -18.70
N LEU A 190 8.62 9.06 -19.17
CA LEU A 190 8.97 10.18 -18.31
C LEU A 190 7.72 10.81 -17.68
N ARG A 191 7.86 11.30 -16.44
CA ARG A 191 6.81 12.06 -15.76
C ARG A 191 6.37 13.29 -16.56
N SER A 192 7.28 13.89 -17.31
CA SER A 192 7.03 15.02 -18.21
C SER A 192 6.10 14.67 -19.38
N GLU A 193 6.01 13.40 -19.78
CA GLU A 193 5.08 12.95 -20.83
C GLU A 193 3.66 12.78 -20.28
N ILE A 194 3.53 12.40 -19.00
CA ILE A 194 2.24 12.24 -18.31
C ILE A 194 1.69 13.60 -17.86
N ALA A 195 2.56 14.51 -17.42
CA ALA A 195 2.18 15.78 -16.78
C ALA A 195 1.18 16.65 -17.58
N PRO A 196 1.26 16.78 -18.92
CA PRO A 196 0.27 17.55 -19.69
C PRO A 196 -1.12 16.92 -19.70
N LEU A 197 -1.21 15.61 -19.47
CA LEU A 197 -2.43 14.82 -19.57
C LEU A 197 -3.11 14.62 -18.20
N TRP A 198 -2.37 14.76 -17.11
CA TRP A 198 -2.82 14.44 -15.76
C TRP A 198 -3.04 15.67 -14.89
N ARG A 199 -4.25 15.82 -14.34
CA ARG A 199 -4.63 16.95 -13.47
C ARG A 199 -4.51 16.66 -11.97
N GLY A 200 -3.90 15.53 -11.62
CA GLY A 200 -3.74 15.11 -10.22
C GLY A 200 -4.78 14.10 -9.74
N GLU A 201 -5.87 13.88 -10.48
CA GLU A 201 -6.92 12.92 -10.10
C GLU A 201 -6.41 11.47 -10.19
N PHE A 202 -6.60 10.69 -9.13
CA PHE A 202 -6.21 9.29 -9.10
C PHE A 202 -7.10 8.45 -8.18
N THR A 203 -7.02 7.13 -8.35
CA THR A 203 -7.49 6.15 -7.37
C THR A 203 -6.39 5.13 -7.08
N MET A 204 -6.19 4.78 -5.82
CA MET A 204 -5.29 3.69 -5.42
C MET A 204 -5.99 2.73 -4.48
N LEU A 205 -5.46 1.52 -4.40
CA LEU A 205 -5.84 0.55 -3.37
C LEU A 205 -4.87 0.65 -2.20
N TRP A 206 -5.40 0.45 -1.00
CA TRP A 206 -4.60 0.30 0.21
C TRP A 206 -5.27 -0.63 1.20
N ARG A 207 -4.48 -1.17 2.14
CA ARG A 207 -4.96 -2.09 3.18
C ARG A 207 -4.98 -1.38 4.54
N PRO A 208 -6.15 -1.09 5.13
CA PRO A 208 -6.25 -0.53 6.48
C PRO A 208 -5.80 -1.53 7.54
N HIS A 209 -5.26 -1.01 8.65
CA HIS A 209 -5.03 -1.83 9.84
C HIS A 209 -6.37 -1.97 10.58
N ALA A 210 -6.93 -3.18 10.67
CA ALA A 210 -8.23 -3.47 11.29
C ALA A 210 -9.48 -2.84 10.63
N GLY A 211 -9.43 -2.52 9.34
CA GLY A 211 -10.64 -2.27 8.53
C GLY A 211 -11.33 -0.91 8.71
N GLU A 212 -10.88 -0.11 9.69
CA GLU A 212 -11.36 1.23 9.95
C GLU A 212 -10.52 2.30 9.23
N ALA A 213 -11.20 3.30 8.68
CA ALA A 213 -10.57 4.37 7.90
C ALA A 213 -10.16 5.60 8.73
N LEU A 214 -10.46 5.63 10.03
CA LEU A 214 -10.25 6.79 10.90
C LEU A 214 -9.83 6.35 12.31
N ILE A 215 -8.77 6.95 12.85
CA ILE A 215 -8.36 6.78 14.26
C ILE A 215 -8.10 8.18 14.83
N GLY A 216 -8.75 8.53 15.94
CA GLY A 216 -8.68 9.87 16.52
C GLY A 216 -9.22 9.91 17.95
N PRO A 217 -9.49 11.11 18.50
CA PRO A 217 -10.12 11.25 19.80
C PRO A 217 -11.39 10.40 19.93
N GLY A 218 -11.47 9.60 20.99
CA GLY A 218 -12.58 8.65 21.22
C GLY A 218 -12.35 7.25 20.63
N SER A 219 -11.33 7.04 19.80
CA SER A 219 -10.89 5.70 19.41
C SER A 219 -10.20 4.99 20.59
N ASP A 220 -10.32 3.67 20.63
CA ASP A 220 -9.64 2.83 21.61
C ASP A 220 -9.17 1.48 21.01
N GLY A 221 -8.62 0.62 21.87
CA GLY A 221 -8.34 -0.78 21.54
C GLY A 221 -7.10 -1.00 20.66
N PRO A 222 -7.12 -2.06 19.82
CA PRO A 222 -6.00 -2.45 18.98
C PRO A 222 -5.59 -1.39 17.95
N LEU A 223 -6.53 -0.58 17.46
CA LEU A 223 -6.27 0.49 16.49
C LEU A 223 -5.35 1.57 17.07
N VAL A 224 -5.62 1.98 18.30
CA VAL A 224 -4.78 2.94 19.03
C VAL A 224 -3.40 2.36 19.31
N THR A 225 -3.34 1.08 19.71
CA THR A 225 -2.07 0.38 19.93
C THR A 225 -1.21 0.35 18.66
N TRP A 226 -1.83 0.08 17.51
CA TRP A 226 -1.16 0.14 16.22
C TRP A 226 -0.64 1.55 15.90
N LEU A 227 -1.47 2.57 16.08
CA LEU A 227 -1.10 3.96 15.80
C LEU A 227 0.11 4.38 16.65
N ARG A 228 0.09 4.09 17.96
CA ARG A 228 1.23 4.35 18.87
C ARG A 228 2.50 3.66 18.40
N ARG A 229 2.41 2.39 18.02
CA ARG A 229 3.57 1.63 17.52
C ARG A 229 4.11 2.23 16.23
N ARG A 230 3.25 2.64 15.30
CA ARG A 230 3.67 3.27 14.04
C ARG A 230 4.33 4.64 14.28
N LEU A 231 3.77 5.47 15.16
CA LEU A 231 4.38 6.74 15.53
C LEU A 231 5.73 6.56 16.24
N ALA A 232 5.84 5.59 17.16
CA ALA A 232 7.11 5.26 17.80
C ALA A 232 8.16 4.81 16.76
N LEU A 233 7.79 3.94 15.81
CA LEU A 233 8.68 3.52 14.72
C LEU A 233 9.14 4.70 13.87
N SER A 234 8.27 5.68 13.61
CA SER A 234 8.64 6.90 12.88
C SER A 234 9.71 7.73 13.59
N ASN A 235 9.85 7.56 14.91
CA ASN A 235 10.86 8.20 15.75
C ASN A 235 12.06 7.27 16.03
N GLY A 236 12.16 6.12 15.35
CA GLY A 236 13.22 5.14 15.58
C GLY A 236 13.07 4.32 16.88
N ILE A 237 11.92 4.40 17.54
CA ILE A 237 11.63 3.72 18.81
C ILE A 237 10.84 2.43 18.56
N LYS A 238 11.31 1.31 19.10
CA LYS A 238 10.55 0.05 19.12
C LYS A 238 9.90 -0.12 20.50
N LEU A 239 8.58 -0.04 20.55
CA LEU A 239 7.82 -0.31 21.77
C LEU A 239 7.78 -1.82 22.06
N SER A 240 7.73 -2.19 23.34
CA SER A 240 7.49 -3.57 23.78
C SER A 240 6.12 -4.06 23.31
N ALA A 241 5.97 -5.39 23.20
CA ALA A 241 4.68 -6.00 22.87
C ALA A 241 3.63 -5.71 23.95
N ASP A 242 4.05 -5.64 25.21
CA ASP A 242 3.19 -5.46 26.37
C ASP A 242 3.16 -4.01 26.86
N GLY A 243 2.05 -3.62 27.50
CA GLY A 243 1.91 -2.36 28.22
C GLY A 243 1.61 -1.11 27.39
N VAL A 244 1.36 -1.24 26.08
CA VAL A 244 0.97 -0.09 25.25
C VAL A 244 -0.47 0.31 25.55
N SER A 245 -0.68 1.58 25.90
CA SER A 245 -2.01 2.14 26.15
C SER A 245 -2.92 1.97 24.93
N GLN A 246 -4.15 1.52 25.19
CA GLN A 246 -5.19 1.35 24.18
C GLN A 246 -6.09 2.58 24.05
N GLN A 247 -5.86 3.65 24.80
CA GLN A 247 -6.69 4.85 24.75
C GLN A 247 -6.04 5.93 23.90
N PHE A 248 -6.84 6.60 23.07
CA PHE A 248 -6.40 7.80 22.37
C PHE A 248 -6.40 8.97 23.36
N ASP A 249 -5.24 9.24 23.97
CA ASP A 249 -5.03 10.34 24.90
C ASP A 249 -4.45 11.59 24.22
N GLU A 250 -4.31 12.66 24.99
CA GLU A 250 -3.78 13.94 24.53
C GLU A 250 -2.34 13.81 24.01
N GLU A 251 -1.51 13.01 24.68
CA GLU A 251 -0.12 12.77 24.27
C GLU A 251 -0.06 12.14 22.88
N LEU A 252 -0.87 11.11 22.62
CA LEU A 252 -0.96 10.49 21.29
C LEU A 252 -1.42 11.50 20.23
N GLY A 253 -2.39 12.36 20.58
CA GLY A 253 -2.85 13.42 19.70
C GLY A 253 -1.75 14.42 19.34
N VAL A 254 -0.87 14.78 20.29
CA VAL A 254 0.30 15.63 20.04
C VAL A 254 1.28 14.93 19.08
N GLN A 255 1.67 13.69 19.40
CA GLN A 255 2.60 12.91 18.56
C GLN A 255 2.10 12.74 17.13
N LEU A 256 0.78 12.52 16.97
CA LEU A 256 0.16 12.40 15.65
C LEU A 256 0.21 13.71 14.86
N ARG A 257 -0.09 14.86 15.49
CA ARG A 257 0.01 16.18 14.83
C ARG A 257 1.44 16.50 14.42
N GLU A 258 2.42 16.18 15.26
CA GLU A 258 3.84 16.32 14.93
C GLU A 258 4.24 15.45 13.75
N TYR A 259 3.72 14.21 13.68
CA TYR A 259 3.94 13.31 12.54
C TYR A 259 3.35 13.89 11.27
N GLN A 260 2.09 14.30 11.33
CA GLN A 260 1.41 14.89 10.19
C GLN A 260 2.16 16.12 9.67
N LEU A 261 2.57 17.03 10.55
CA LEU A 261 3.32 18.22 10.18
C LEU A 261 4.63 17.89 9.45
N ARG A 262 5.45 16.98 9.99
CA ARG A 262 6.76 16.64 9.41
C ARG A 262 6.66 15.82 8.11
N THR A 263 5.52 15.17 7.84
CA THR A 263 5.31 14.38 6.62
C THR A 263 4.43 15.09 5.57
N GLY A 264 4.17 16.39 5.75
CA GLY A 264 3.40 17.19 4.79
C GLY A 264 1.89 16.90 4.79
N LEU A 265 1.37 16.30 5.86
CA LEU A 265 -0.06 16.12 6.09
C LEU A 265 -0.64 17.28 6.89
N LYS A 266 -1.96 17.45 6.83
CA LYS A 266 -2.68 18.38 7.70
C LYS A 266 -2.54 17.90 9.17
N PRO A 267 -2.03 18.73 10.10
CA PRO A 267 -1.86 18.34 11.50
C PRO A 267 -3.17 18.45 12.30
N ASP A 268 -4.18 17.69 11.91
CA ASP A 268 -5.51 17.69 12.55
C ASP A 268 -5.65 16.71 13.73
N GLY A 269 -4.61 15.89 13.99
CA GLY A 269 -4.62 14.91 15.08
C GLY A 269 -5.56 13.73 14.82
N VAL A 270 -5.90 13.48 13.55
CA VAL A 270 -6.75 12.36 13.14
C VAL A 270 -6.03 11.54 12.06
N ALA A 271 -5.85 10.25 12.33
CA ALA A 271 -5.28 9.32 11.37
C ALA A 271 -6.37 8.84 10.39
N GLY A 272 -6.71 9.71 9.44
CA GLY A 272 -7.50 9.36 8.26
C GLY A 272 -6.70 8.56 7.23
N GLN A 273 -7.30 8.30 6.06
CA GLN A 273 -6.75 7.42 5.03
C GLN A 273 -5.32 7.80 4.62
N LYS A 274 -5.07 9.07 4.25
CA LYS A 274 -3.74 9.56 3.84
C LYS A 274 -2.68 9.33 4.93
N THR A 275 -3.02 9.67 6.18
CA THR A 275 -2.16 9.44 7.35
C THR A 275 -1.86 7.97 7.56
N GLN A 276 -2.87 7.10 7.50
CA GLN A 276 -2.69 5.66 7.67
C GLN A 276 -1.86 5.03 6.54
N ILE A 277 -2.05 5.46 5.29
CA ILE A 277 -1.25 4.99 4.16
C ILE A 277 0.23 5.34 4.37
N GLN A 278 0.55 6.57 4.78
CA GLN A 278 1.93 6.94 5.08
C GLN A 278 2.50 6.17 6.28
N LEU A 279 1.74 6.00 7.36
CA LEU A 279 2.17 5.20 8.51
C LEU A 279 2.41 3.73 8.13
N ASN A 280 1.64 3.17 7.20
CA ASN A 280 1.86 1.82 6.67
C ASN A 280 3.23 1.68 5.97
N ASN A 281 3.80 2.75 5.43
CA ASN A 281 5.10 2.72 4.76
C ASN A 281 6.27 2.48 5.73
N LEU A 282 6.09 2.80 7.02
CA LEU A 282 7.09 2.55 8.06
C LEU A 282 7.32 1.06 8.33
N GLN A 283 6.32 0.23 8.03
CA GLN A 283 6.41 -1.22 8.10
C GLN A 283 5.35 -1.85 7.20
N LEU A 284 5.76 -2.17 5.98
CA LEU A 284 4.91 -2.77 4.96
C LEU A 284 4.44 -4.16 5.38
N MET A 285 3.17 -4.45 5.12
CA MET A 285 2.66 -5.82 5.17
C MET A 285 3.15 -6.58 3.93
N VAL A 286 3.44 -7.87 4.08
CA VAL A 286 3.83 -8.75 2.96
C VAL A 286 2.79 -8.65 1.84
N GLY A 287 3.27 -8.59 0.60
CA GLY A 287 2.40 -8.45 -0.58
C GLY A 287 1.70 -7.09 -0.69
N THR A 288 2.23 -6.03 -0.05
CA THR A 288 1.79 -4.64 -0.30
C THR A 288 2.57 -4.09 -1.50
N PRO A 289 1.91 -3.79 -2.63
CA PRO A 289 2.57 -3.18 -3.78
C PRO A 289 3.03 -1.76 -3.47
N THR A 290 4.20 -1.35 -3.97
CA THR A 290 4.77 -0.02 -3.77
C THR A 290 5.31 0.53 -5.08
N LEU A 291 5.36 1.85 -5.22
CA LEU A 291 5.92 2.51 -6.41
C LEU A 291 7.44 2.33 -6.48
N THR A 292 8.10 2.13 -5.34
CA THR A 292 9.56 1.92 -5.26
C THR A 292 9.99 0.46 -5.45
N GLY A 293 9.05 -0.49 -5.54
CA GLY A 293 9.33 -1.93 -5.44
C GLY A 293 9.55 -2.68 -6.75
N VAL A 294 9.38 -2.04 -7.91
CA VAL A 294 9.60 -2.66 -9.23
C VAL A 294 10.97 -2.22 -9.74
N SER A 295 11.95 -3.12 -9.68
CA SER A 295 13.24 -2.88 -10.36
C SER A 295 13.00 -2.81 -11.86
N LEU A 296 13.47 -1.74 -12.50
CA LEU A 296 13.52 -1.66 -13.96
C LEU A 296 14.40 -2.81 -14.45
N VAL A 297 13.85 -3.72 -15.23
CA VAL A 297 14.68 -4.64 -16.01
C VAL A 297 15.34 -3.77 -17.07
N GLU A 298 16.61 -3.43 -16.88
CA GLU A 298 17.45 -2.93 -17.97
C GLU A 298 17.50 -4.03 -19.02
N GLY A 299 16.89 -3.77 -20.18
CA GLY A 299 16.97 -4.67 -21.33
C GLY A 299 18.42 -4.69 -21.83
N GLU A 300 18.99 -5.89 -21.90
CA GLU A 300 20.16 -6.21 -22.72
C GLU A 300 19.87 -6.08 -24.21
#